data_AF-A0A392P5N2-F1
#
_entry.id   AF-A0A392P5N2-F1
#
_cell.length_a   1.000
_cell.length_b   1.000
_cell.length_c   1.000
_cell.angle_alpha   90.00
_cell.angle_beta   90.00
_cell.angle_gamma   90.00
#
_symmetry.space_group_name_H-M   'P 1'
#
loop_
_entity.id
_entity.type
_entity.pdbx_description
1 polymer ?
#
loop_
_entity_poly.entity_id
_entity_poly.type
_entity_poly.pdbx_seq_one_letter_code
_entity_poly.pdbx_strand_id
1 'polypeptide(L)'
;MMYCKCWLGLQGLERRKEPGLKALRTARGLQEGMVITVEPGCYFIEALLLPAMNNPETSKFFNKEVITRFIGFGGVRIESDV
;
A
#
# COMPACT_ATOMS: atom_id res chain seq x y z
N MET A 1 0.66 -1.50 -1.79
CA MET A 1 -0.42 -0.63 -1.27
C MET A 1 -1.73 -1.30 -1.64
N MET A 2 -2.51 -1.74 -0.64
CA MET A 2 -3.79 -2.43 -0.87
C MET A 2 -4.84 -1.34 -1.12
N TYR A 3 -5.51 -1.35 -2.26
CA TYR A 3 -6.67 -0.50 -2.49
C TYR A 3 -7.93 -1.36 -2.52
N CYS A 4 -9.03 -0.77 -2.11
CA CYS A 4 -10.36 -1.36 -2.16
C CYS A 4 -11.26 -0.23 -2.63
N LYS A 5 -11.85 -0.31 -3.82
CA LYS A 5 -12.88 0.65 -4.26
C LYS A 5 -14.26 0.17 -3.79
N CYS A 6 -14.70 0.64 -2.62
CA CYS A 6 -16.10 0.49 -2.21
C CYS A 6 -16.90 1.70 -2.72
N TRP A 7 -17.97 1.45 -3.46
CA TRP A 7 -18.85 2.45 -4.09
C TRP A 7 -19.79 3.20 -3.13
N LEU A 8 -19.64 2.98 -1.82
CA LEU A 8 -20.47 3.56 -0.78
C LEU A 8 -19.53 4.20 0.24
N GLY A 9 -19.54 5.53 0.32
CA GLY A 9 -18.62 6.33 1.13
C GLY A 9 -18.54 5.94 2.61
N LEU A 10 -17.52 6.47 3.29
CA LEU A 10 -17.28 6.32 4.73
C LEU A 10 -18.39 7.02 5.55
N GLN A 11 -19.57 6.43 5.70
CA GLN A 11 -20.57 6.96 6.63
C GLN A 11 -20.12 6.65 8.07
N GLY A 12 -19.64 7.69 8.79
CA GLY A 12 -19.43 7.66 10.24
C GLY A 12 -18.06 7.17 10.75
N LEU A 13 -17.10 6.84 9.88
CA LEU A 13 -15.76 6.38 10.29
C LEU A 13 -14.68 7.44 10.00
N GLU A 14 -13.85 7.75 11.00
CA GLU A 14 -12.70 8.65 10.81
C GLU A 14 -11.63 7.98 9.95
N ARG A 15 -11.07 8.74 9.00
CA ARG A 15 -9.99 8.26 8.14
C ARG A 15 -8.70 8.11 8.94
N ARG A 16 -8.09 6.93 8.86
CA ARG A 16 -6.75 6.64 9.41
C ARG A 16 -5.71 7.58 8.79
N LYS A 17 -4.76 8.06 9.60
CA LYS A 17 -3.76 9.06 9.19
C LYS A 17 -2.40 8.42 8.87
N GLU A 18 -2.21 7.18 9.32
CA GLU A 18 -0.98 6.43 9.17
C GLU A 18 -0.63 6.21 7.69
N PRO A 19 0.66 6.26 7.31
CA PRO A 19 1.11 5.95 5.96
C PRO A 19 0.59 4.59 5.49
N GLY A 20 0.21 4.49 4.21
CA GLY A 20 -0.47 3.31 3.68
C GLY A 20 -1.95 3.25 4.01
N LEU A 21 -2.32 3.22 5.31
CA LEU A 21 -3.72 3.11 5.75
C LEU A 21 -4.57 4.30 5.33
N LYS A 22 -4.01 5.50 5.32
CA LYS A 22 -4.71 6.70 4.84
C LYS A 22 -5.12 6.61 3.37
N ALA A 23 -4.57 5.69 2.57
CA ALA A 23 -4.91 5.51 1.17
C ALA A 23 -6.02 4.47 0.94
N LEU A 24 -6.42 3.72 1.97
CA LEU A 24 -7.59 2.83 1.89
C LEU A 24 -8.83 3.62 1.51
N ARG A 25 -9.67 3.06 0.63
CA ARG A 25 -10.91 3.72 0.18
C ARG A 25 -12.15 3.27 0.97
N THR A 26 -12.02 2.29 1.87
CA THR A 26 -13.02 1.93 2.87
C THR A 26 -12.34 1.45 4.15
N ALA A 27 -13.04 1.62 5.28
CA ALA A 27 -12.70 1.03 6.58
C ALA A 27 -13.89 0.28 7.18
N ARG A 28 -14.94 0.04 6.37
CA ARG A 28 -16.15 -0.69 6.77
C ARG A 28 -15.83 -2.17 6.96
N GLY A 29 -16.56 -2.84 7.85
CA GLY A 29 -16.59 -4.30 7.88
C GLY A 29 -17.20 -4.84 6.59
N LEU A 30 -16.67 -5.97 6.10
CA LEU A 30 -17.22 -6.67 4.94
C LEU A 30 -18.60 -7.25 5.27
N GLN A 31 -19.52 -7.15 4.33
CA GLN A 31 -20.87 -7.70 4.40
C GLN A 31 -21.18 -8.46 3.12
N GLU A 32 -22.10 -9.41 3.20
CA GLU A 32 -22.56 -10.19 2.04
C GLU A 32 -23.10 -9.27 0.93
N GLY A 33 -22.78 -9.62 -0.33
CA GLY A 33 -23.16 -8.84 -1.52
C GLY A 33 -22.27 -7.62 -1.81
N MET A 34 -21.26 -7.33 -0.98
CA MET A 34 -20.23 -6.35 -1.34
C MET A 34 -19.31 -6.91 -2.43
N VAL A 35 -18.98 -6.08 -3.42
CA VAL A 35 -17.94 -6.35 -4.42
C VAL A 35 -16.70 -5.52 -4.09
N ILE A 36 -15.53 -6.15 -4.10
CA ILE A 36 -14.27 -5.54 -3.68
C ILE A 36 -13.11 -5.96 -4.59
N THR A 37 -12.17 -5.03 -4.83
CA THR A 37 -10.88 -5.35 -5.43
C THR A 37 -9.92 -5.86 -4.36
N VAL A 38 -9.31 -7.02 -4.61
CA VAL A 38 -8.14 -7.50 -3.86
C VAL A 38 -6.91 -7.23 -4.71
N GLU A 39 -6.22 -6.14 -4.40
CA GLU A 39 -5.14 -5.61 -5.25
C GLU A 39 -3.82 -5.34 -4.49
N PRO A 40 -3.19 -6.37 -3.88
CA PRO A 40 -1.87 -6.20 -3.30
C PRO A 40 -0.84 -5.82 -4.37
N GLY A 41 0.09 -4.95 -3.97
CA GLY A 41 1.19 -4.55 -4.85
C GLY A 41 2.45 -4.17 -4.10
N CYS A 42 3.58 -4.51 -4.71
CA CYS A 42 4.94 -4.27 -4.23
C CYS A 42 5.74 -3.52 -5.29
N TYR A 43 6.35 -2.40 -4.90
CA TYR A 43 7.00 -1.47 -5.82
C TYR A 43 8.33 -0.98 -5.23
N PHE A 44 9.30 -0.73 -6.10
CA PHE A 44 10.59 -0.14 -5.77
C PHE A 44 10.61 1.34 -6.18
N ILE A 45 9.94 2.18 -5.40
CA ILE A 45 9.77 3.62 -5.68
C ILE A 45 10.88 4.39 -4.97
N GLU A 46 11.81 4.97 -5.74
CA GLU A 46 12.98 5.69 -5.22
C GLU A 46 12.62 6.80 -4.23
N ALA A 47 11.60 7.60 -4.55
CA ALA A 47 11.14 8.69 -3.69
C ALA A 47 10.68 8.24 -2.29
N LEU A 48 10.33 6.95 -2.11
CA LEU A 48 9.98 6.36 -0.82
C LEU A 48 11.13 5.56 -0.21
N LEU A 49 11.88 4.83 -1.04
CA LEU A 49 12.99 3.99 -0.59
C LEU A 49 14.18 4.81 -0.10
N LEU A 50 14.57 5.88 -0.79
CA LEU A 50 15.74 6.68 -0.41
C LEU A 50 15.58 7.31 0.99
N PRO A 51 14.46 7.99 1.32
CA PRO A 51 14.26 8.50 2.69
C PRO A 51 14.28 7.39 3.75
N ALA A 52 13.70 6.23 3.46
CA ALA A 52 13.65 5.11 4.40
C ALA A 52 15.05 4.49 4.63
N MET A 53 15.83 4.29 3.57
CA MET A 53 17.20 3.75 3.67
C MET A 53 18.18 4.72 4.33
N ASN A 54 17.86 6.02 4.37
CA ASN A 54 18.66 7.06 5.01
C ASN A 54 18.19 7.39 6.44
N ASN A 55 17.02 6.89 6.87
CA ASN A 55 16.52 7.09 8.22
C ASN A 55 17.08 6.02 9.18
N PRO A 56 17.78 6.39 10.28
CA PRO A 56 18.34 5.44 11.24
C PRO A 56 17.34 4.40 11.78
N GLU A 57 16.09 4.78 12.00
CA GLU A 57 15.06 3.90 12.55
C GLU A 57 14.65 2.77 11.59
N THR A 58 14.74 3.02 10.28
CA THR A 58 14.24 2.09 9.26
C THR A 58 15.37 1.48 8.40
N SER A 59 16.52 2.14 8.30
CA SER A 59 17.68 1.71 7.51
C SER A 59 18.15 0.28 7.84
N LYS A 60 18.06 -0.13 9.11
CA LYS A 60 18.42 -1.48 9.59
C LYS A 60 17.62 -2.62 8.96
N PHE A 61 16.49 -2.33 8.32
CA PHE A 61 15.64 -3.32 7.65
C PHE A 61 15.96 -3.50 6.16
N PHE A 62 16.90 -2.73 5.61
CA PHE A 62 17.20 -2.72 4.19
C PHE A 62 18.60 -3.29 3.90
N ASN A 63 18.65 -4.30 3.02
CA ASN A 63 19.90 -4.68 2.35
C ASN A 63 20.06 -3.80 1.10
N LYS A 64 20.92 -2.79 1.18
CA LYS A 64 21.06 -1.75 0.16
C LYS A 64 21.58 -2.32 -1.15
N GLU A 65 22.52 -3.26 -1.08
CA GLU A 65 23.15 -3.91 -2.22
C GLU A 65 22.10 -4.70 -3.03
N VAL A 66 21.22 -5.43 -2.33
CA VAL A 66 20.16 -6.21 -2.97
C VAL A 66 19.09 -5.29 -3.57
N ILE A 67 18.64 -4.27 -2.84
CA ILE A 67 17.59 -3.35 -3.30
C ILE A 67 18.03 -2.56 -4.54
N THR A 68 19.31 -2.18 -4.61
CA THR A 68 19.85 -1.42 -5.75
C THR A 68 19.63 -2.16 -7.08
N ARG A 69 19.60 -3.50 -7.07
CA ARG A 69 19.32 -4.33 -8.26
C ARG A 69 17.91 -4.18 -8.80
N PHE A 70 16.96 -3.67 -8.01
CA PHE A 70 15.56 -3.50 -8.37
C PHE A 70 15.19 -2.04 -8.67
N ILE A 71 16.15 -1.12 -8.61
CA ILE A 71 15.94 0.26 -9.06
C ILE A 71 15.61 0.26 -10.55
N GLY A 72 14.56 0.99 -10.94
CA GLY A 72 14.03 0.98 -12.31
C GLY A 72 13.13 -0.20 -12.67
N PHE A 73 12.98 -1.22 -11.81
CA PHE A 73 12.05 -2.34 -12.05
C PHE A 73 10.58 -1.89 -12.07
N GLY A 74 10.26 -0.83 -11.32
CA GLY A 74 8.89 -0.39 -11.11
C GLY A 74 8.23 -1.21 -10.00
N GLY A 75 7.35 -2.15 -10.35
CA GLY A 75 6.67 -3.00 -9.38
C GLY A 75 5.57 -3.85 -9.98
N VAL A 76 4.96 -4.67 -9.13
CA VAL A 76 3.89 -5.60 -9.51
C VAL A 76 2.65 -5.32 -8.66
N ARG A 77 1.48 -5.41 -9.29
CA ARG A 77 0.17 -5.44 -8.65
C ARG A 77 -0.63 -6.57 -9.27
N ILE A 78 -1.21 -7.41 -8.41
CA ILE A 78 -2.13 -8.46 -8.83
C ILE A 78 -3.49 -8.04 -8.31
N GLU A 79 -4.49 -7.95 -9.19
CA GLU A 79 -5.81 -7.42 -8.89
C GLU A 79 -6.87 -8.44 -9.28
N SER A 80 -7.89 -8.59 -8.45
CA SER A 80 -9.02 -9.47 -8.69
C SER A 80 -10.28 -8.86 -8.08
N ASP A 81 -11.40 -9.05 -8.78
CA ASP A 81 -12.72 -8.68 -8.30
C ASP A 81 -13.32 -9.89 -7.58
N VAL A 82 -13.81 -9.69 -6.35
CA VAL A 82 -14.47 -10.71 -5.52
C VAL A 82 -15.71 -10.18 -4.83
#